data_AF-J8TJI2-F1
#
_entry.id   AF-J8TJI2-F1
#
_cell.length_a   1.000
_cell.length_b   1.000
_cell.length_c   1.000
_cell.angle_alpha   90.00
_cell.angle_beta   90.00
_cell.angle_gamma   90.00
#
_symmetry.space_group_name_H-M   'P 1'
#
loop_
_entity.id
_entity.type
_entity.pdbx_description
1 polymer ?
#
loop_
_entity_poly.entity_id
_entity_poly.type
_entity_poly.pdbx_seq_one_letter_code
_entity_poly.pdbx_strand_id
1 'polypeptide(L)'
;MSEKAEPPVTKATLSELDVNKVIHNPKLRHDVNFDPDLHFRPNLDGEKGRRKQQRANEFWECLTQQLTLFVTDRDTFVQRYGEDSDWCLPRLLKAVKEIIQTLVPARDRDFLDEGLNVELLIQQFNRGIADLEKLASWLSSVLKLHCAPMRDEWVGEMYRELSNGNRNNDI
;
A
#
# COMPACT_ATOMS: atom_id res chain seq x y z
N MET A 1 19.74 -17.20 -0.46
CA MET A 1 19.35 -15.78 -0.51
C MET A 1 17.86 -15.73 -0.25
N SER A 2 17.42 -15.21 0.90
CA SER A 2 15.99 -15.09 1.19
C SER A 2 15.38 -14.12 0.18
N GLU A 3 14.32 -14.54 -0.52
CA GLU A 3 13.53 -13.66 -1.38
C GLU A 3 13.07 -12.46 -0.54
N LYS A 4 13.22 -11.24 -1.06
CA LYS A 4 12.79 -10.03 -0.36
C LYS A 4 11.27 -10.06 -0.26
N ALA A 5 10.72 -9.87 0.94
CA ALA A 5 9.28 -9.76 1.12
C ALA A 5 8.76 -8.53 0.35
N GLU A 6 7.73 -8.75 -0.46
CA GLU A 6 7.08 -7.75 -1.30
C GLU A 6 5.68 -7.43 -0.76
N PRO A 7 5.19 -6.19 -0.90
CA PRO A 7 3.84 -5.83 -0.52
C PRO A 7 2.79 -6.74 -1.21
N PRO A 8 1.73 -7.16 -0.51
CA PRO A 8 0.75 -8.11 -1.06
C PRO A 8 -0.10 -7.54 -2.19
N VAL A 9 -0.19 -6.20 -2.26
CA VAL A 9 -0.88 -5.46 -3.32
C VAL A 9 0.10 -4.46 -3.91
N THR A 10 0.35 -4.60 -5.21
CA THR A 10 1.19 -3.71 -6.01
C THR A 10 0.46 -3.33 -7.30
N LYS A 11 0.93 -2.29 -7.98
CA LYS A 11 0.46 -1.92 -9.32
C LYS A 11 0.46 -3.11 -10.28
N ALA A 12 1.49 -3.95 -10.23
CA ALA A 12 1.58 -5.16 -11.06
C ALA A 12 0.43 -6.13 -10.76
N THR A 13 0.15 -6.42 -9.49
CA THR A 13 -0.96 -7.30 -9.11
C THR A 13 -2.33 -6.73 -9.48
N LEU A 14 -2.51 -5.41 -9.40
CA LEU A 14 -3.77 -4.75 -9.79
C LEU A 14 -3.95 -4.63 -11.31
N SER A 15 -2.86 -4.58 -12.07
CA SER A 15 -2.91 -4.51 -13.54
C SER A 15 -3.61 -5.71 -14.18
N GLU A 16 -3.82 -6.81 -13.46
CA GLU A 16 -4.68 -7.93 -13.87
C GLU A 16 -6.11 -7.49 -14.21
N LEU A 17 -6.57 -6.38 -13.61
CA LEU A 17 -7.90 -5.81 -13.79
C LEU A 17 -7.94 -4.69 -14.85
N ASP A 18 -6.83 -4.41 -15.52
CA ASP A 18 -6.78 -3.36 -16.55
C ASP A 18 -7.69 -3.71 -17.73
N VAL A 19 -8.31 -2.67 -18.31
CA VAL A 19 -9.24 -2.78 -19.46
C VAL A 19 -8.64 -3.63 -20.60
N ASN A 20 -7.35 -3.44 -20.90
CA ASN A 20 -6.67 -4.23 -21.93
C ASN A 20 -6.66 -5.73 -21.58
N LYS A 21 -6.43 -6.12 -20.33
CA LYS A 21 -6.45 -7.53 -19.93
C LYS A 21 -7.86 -8.09 -19.86
N VAL A 22 -8.85 -7.27 -19.47
CA VAL A 22 -10.27 -7.63 -19.49
C VAL A 22 -10.73 -7.94 -20.92
N ILE A 23 -10.42 -7.08 -21.89
CA ILE A 23 -10.83 -7.25 -23.30
C ILE A 23 -10.28 -8.55 -23.91
N HIS A 24 -9.04 -8.90 -23.59
CA HIS A 24 -8.37 -10.09 -24.12
C HIS A 24 -8.69 -11.39 -23.36
N ASN A 25 -9.48 -11.32 -22.28
CA ASN A 25 -9.97 -12.48 -21.54
C ASN A 25 -11.47 -12.69 -21.83
N PRO A 26 -11.86 -13.62 -22.73
CA PRO A 26 -13.26 -13.77 -23.14
C PRO A 26 -14.23 -14.06 -22.00
N LYS A 27 -13.80 -14.79 -20.96
CA LYS A 27 -14.63 -15.08 -19.78
C LYS A 27 -14.88 -13.79 -19.00
N LEU A 28 -13.80 -13.09 -18.64
CA LEU A 28 -13.92 -11.86 -17.86
C LEU A 28 -14.66 -10.76 -18.63
N ARG A 29 -14.49 -10.68 -19.96
CA ARG A 29 -15.27 -9.79 -20.81
C ARG A 29 -16.76 -10.14 -20.79
N HIS A 30 -17.11 -11.41 -20.85
CA HIS A 30 -18.51 -11.83 -20.75
C HIS A 30 -19.09 -11.42 -19.39
N ASP A 31 -18.40 -11.76 -18.30
CA ASP A 31 -18.84 -11.46 -16.95
C ASP A 31 -19.02 -9.95 -16.75
N VAL A 32 -18.07 -9.12 -17.21
CA VAL A 32 -18.18 -7.64 -17.14
C VAL A 32 -19.40 -7.09 -17.91
N ASN A 33 -19.80 -7.71 -19.02
CA ASN A 33 -20.91 -7.21 -19.85
C ASN A 33 -22.28 -7.75 -19.42
N PHE A 34 -22.33 -8.93 -18.79
CA PHE A 34 -23.58 -9.67 -18.59
C PHE A 34 -23.87 -10.02 -17.13
N ASP A 35 -22.91 -9.88 -16.21
CA ASP A 35 -23.11 -10.09 -14.78
C ASP A 35 -23.20 -8.73 -14.05
N PRO A 36 -24.41 -8.24 -13.74
CA PRO A 36 -24.59 -6.98 -13.02
C PRO A 36 -24.08 -7.06 -11.56
N ASP A 37 -23.91 -8.26 -11.02
CA ASP A 37 -23.42 -8.52 -9.67
C ASP A 37 -21.91 -8.86 -9.66
N LEU A 38 -21.19 -8.57 -10.75
CA LEU A 38 -19.77 -8.84 -10.84
C LEU A 38 -19.01 -8.05 -9.76
N HIS A 39 -18.34 -8.80 -8.89
CA HIS A 39 -17.49 -8.25 -7.85
C HIS A 39 -16.08 -8.82 -7.94
N PHE A 40 -15.10 -7.94 -8.08
CA PHE A 40 -13.69 -8.33 -7.94
C PHE A 40 -13.37 -8.54 -6.47
N ARG A 41 -13.23 -9.81 -6.08
CA ARG A 41 -12.77 -10.23 -4.74
C ARG A 41 -11.41 -10.91 -4.83
N PRO A 42 -10.55 -10.79 -3.81
CA PRO A 42 -9.34 -11.60 -3.73
C PRO A 42 -9.70 -13.07 -3.83
N ASN A 43 -9.11 -13.78 -4.79
CA ASN A 43 -9.27 -15.24 -4.87
C ASN A 43 -8.39 -15.88 -3.79
N LEU A 44 -9.05 -16.31 -2.71
CA LEU A 44 -8.41 -17.01 -1.59
C LEU A 44 -8.46 -18.54 -1.77
N ASP A 45 -9.10 -19.03 -2.84
CA ASP A 45 -9.33 -20.45 -3.04
C ASP A 45 -8.10 -21.18 -3.56
N GLY A 46 -8.03 -22.46 -3.21
CA GLY A 46 -7.00 -23.38 -3.68
C GLY A 46 -5.60 -23.08 -3.15
N GLU A 47 -4.62 -23.76 -3.74
CA GLU A 47 -3.21 -23.66 -3.32
C GLU A 47 -2.60 -22.30 -3.68
N LYS A 48 -3.03 -21.69 -4.79
CA LYS A 48 -2.57 -20.36 -5.21
C LYS A 48 -3.03 -19.27 -4.24
N GLY A 49 -4.30 -19.29 -3.83
CA GLY A 49 -4.85 -18.34 -2.84
C GLY A 49 -4.12 -18.45 -1.49
N ARG A 50 -3.94 -19.68 -1.00
CA ARG A 50 -3.17 -19.94 0.23
C ARG A 50 -1.72 -19.42 0.15
N ARG A 51 -1.02 -19.65 -0.96
CA ARG A 51 0.34 -19.13 -1.17
C ARG A 51 0.39 -17.60 -1.23
N LYS A 52 -0.62 -16.96 -1.84
CA LYS A 52 -0.72 -15.49 -1.87
C LYS A 52 -0.95 -14.92 -0.46
N GLN A 53 -1.83 -15.55 0.32
CA GLN A 53 -2.07 -15.15 1.71
C GLN A 53 -0.83 -15.35 2.59
N GLN A 54 -0.12 -16.48 2.42
CA GLN A 54 1.10 -16.74 3.16
C GLN A 54 2.15 -15.65 2.91
N ARG A 55 2.40 -15.30 1.64
CA ARG A 55 3.34 -14.23 1.28
C ARG A 55 2.92 -12.86 1.83
N ALA A 56 1.62 -12.59 1.86
CA ALA A 56 1.09 -11.38 2.48
C ALA A 56 1.40 -11.33 3.97
N ASN A 57 1.15 -12.44 4.68
CA ASN A 57 1.45 -12.54 6.12
C ASN A 57 2.95 -12.40 6.38
N GLU A 58 3.81 -13.07 5.61
CA GLU A 58 5.27 -12.96 5.71
C GLU A 58 5.73 -11.50 5.53
N PHE A 59 5.12 -10.75 4.61
CA PHE A 59 5.41 -9.32 4.44
C PHE A 59 5.01 -8.49 5.66
N TRP A 60 3.79 -8.67 6.17
CA TRP A 60 3.29 -7.93 7.33
C TRP A 60 4.09 -8.25 8.59
N GLU A 61 4.39 -9.52 8.85
CA GLU A 61 5.25 -9.94 9.96
C GLU A 61 6.65 -9.31 9.83
N CYS A 62 7.21 -9.29 8.62
CA CYS A 62 8.50 -8.67 8.37
C CYS A 62 8.48 -7.15 8.61
N LEU A 63 7.43 -6.47 8.18
CA LEU A 63 7.24 -5.03 8.41
C LEU A 63 7.11 -4.72 9.89
N THR A 64 6.27 -5.45 10.63
CA THR A 64 6.10 -5.27 12.08
C THR A 64 7.42 -5.49 12.81
N GLN A 65 8.14 -6.58 12.52
CA GLN A 65 9.45 -6.84 13.13
C GLN A 65 10.45 -5.71 12.86
N GLN A 66 10.48 -5.18 11.64
CA GLN A 66 11.36 -4.08 11.27
C GLN A 66 10.99 -2.79 12.00
N LEU A 67 9.70 -2.46 12.09
CA LEU A 67 9.21 -1.28 12.84
C LEU A 67 9.48 -1.41 14.34
N THR A 68 9.21 -2.57 14.93
CA THR A 68 9.52 -2.83 16.34
C THR A 68 11.01 -2.68 16.61
N LEU A 69 11.87 -3.24 15.76
CA LEU A 69 13.32 -3.11 15.91
C LEU A 69 13.77 -1.65 15.74
N PHE A 70 13.22 -0.94 14.75
CA PHE A 70 13.50 0.47 14.52
C PHE A 70 13.27 1.33 15.78
N VAL A 71 12.18 1.06 16.50
CA VAL A 71 11.79 1.81 17.70
C VAL A 71 12.54 1.35 18.95
N THR A 72 12.77 0.04 19.12
CA THR A 72 13.36 -0.53 20.34
C THR A 72 14.88 -0.57 20.35
N ASP A 73 15.52 -0.78 19.19
CA ASP A 73 16.98 -0.88 19.04
C ASP A 73 17.41 -0.34 17.66
N ARG A 74 17.60 0.98 17.61
CA ARG A 74 17.93 1.71 16.39
C ARG A 74 19.29 1.30 15.82
N ASP A 75 20.27 0.99 16.65
CA ASP A 75 21.62 0.63 16.22
C ASP A 75 21.60 -0.73 15.51
N THR A 76 20.92 -1.72 16.09
CA THR A 76 20.76 -3.03 15.45
C THR A 76 19.93 -2.92 14.16
N PHE A 77 18.91 -2.06 14.12
CA PHE A 77 18.17 -1.79 12.89
C PHE A 77 19.09 -1.27 11.78
N VAL A 78 19.88 -0.23 12.06
CA VAL A 78 20.77 0.40 11.07
C VAL A 78 21.86 -0.57 10.62
N GLN A 79 22.40 -1.41 11.51
CA GLN A 79 23.37 -2.45 11.12
C GLN A 79 22.75 -3.49 10.16
N ARG A 80 21.48 -3.84 10.37
CA ARG A 80 20.83 -4.93 9.62
C ARG A 80 20.24 -4.48 8.29
N TYR A 81 19.66 -3.28 8.24
CA TYR A 81 18.93 -2.77 7.09
C TYR A 81 19.61 -1.57 6.42
N GLY A 82 20.66 -1.01 7.03
CA GLY A 82 21.32 0.20 6.58
C GLY A 82 20.50 1.47 6.84
N GLU A 83 21.04 2.61 6.43
CA GLU A 83 20.27 3.85 6.26
C GLU A 83 19.49 3.88 4.94
N ASP A 84 19.77 2.92 4.06
CA ASP A 84 19.14 2.81 2.75
C ASP A 84 17.64 2.51 2.88
N SER A 85 16.86 3.05 1.95
CA SER A 85 15.40 2.88 1.90
C SER A 85 14.97 1.52 1.33
N ASP A 86 15.69 0.44 1.66
CA ASP A 86 15.50 -0.90 1.08
C ASP A 86 15.00 -1.92 2.13
N TRP A 87 13.97 -1.51 2.88
CA TRP A 87 13.22 -2.34 3.83
C TRP A 87 11.71 -2.21 3.58
N CYS A 88 10.87 -2.90 4.36
CA CYS A 88 9.45 -3.08 4.02
C CYS A 88 8.66 -1.77 3.94
N LEU A 89 8.89 -0.80 4.85
CA LEU A 89 8.11 0.45 4.86
C LEU A 89 8.29 1.29 3.58
N PRO A 90 9.52 1.64 3.14
CA PRO A 90 9.70 2.33 1.87
C PRO A 90 9.09 1.59 0.67
N ARG A 91 9.18 0.25 0.64
CA ARG A 91 8.58 -0.55 -0.44
C ARG A 91 7.05 -0.46 -0.42
N LEU A 92 6.44 -0.52 0.75
CA LEU A 92 5.00 -0.33 0.91
C LEU A 92 4.57 1.05 0.41
N LEU A 93 5.25 2.12 0.84
CA LEU A 93 4.92 3.49 0.44
C LEU A 93 5.09 3.70 -1.07
N LYS A 94 6.13 3.11 -1.69
CA LYS A 94 6.30 3.12 -3.15
C LYS A 94 5.17 2.38 -3.86
N ALA A 95 4.81 1.18 -3.39
CA ALA A 95 3.69 0.42 -3.98
C ALA A 95 2.37 1.20 -3.88
N VAL A 96 2.08 1.82 -2.73
CA VAL A 96 0.91 2.70 -2.55
C VAL A 96 0.95 3.87 -3.53
N LYS A 97 2.09 4.54 -3.66
CA LYS A 97 2.27 5.65 -4.62
C LYS A 97 1.99 5.22 -6.06
N GLU A 98 2.56 4.10 -6.49
CA GLU A 98 2.37 3.56 -7.83
C GLU A 98 0.91 3.20 -8.12
N ILE A 99 0.18 2.72 -7.12
CA ILE A 99 -1.27 2.43 -7.22
C ILE A 99 -2.06 3.73 -7.35
N ILE A 100 -1.81 4.72 -6.48
CA ILE A 100 -2.53 6.00 -6.55
C ILE A 100 -2.23 6.71 -7.89
N GLN A 101 -1.01 6.57 -8.42
CA GLN A 101 -0.63 7.09 -9.74
C GLN A 101 -1.49 6.54 -10.89
N THR A 102 -2.11 5.34 -10.75
CA THR A 102 -3.04 4.82 -11.76
C THR A 102 -4.46 5.35 -11.61
N LEU A 103 -4.81 5.88 -10.44
CA LEU A 103 -6.12 6.44 -10.12
C LEU A 103 -6.22 7.93 -10.47
N VAL A 104 -5.12 8.68 -10.33
CA VAL A 104 -5.10 10.12 -10.58
C VAL A 104 -4.90 10.46 -12.06
N PRO A 105 -5.58 11.50 -12.59
CA PRO A 105 -5.32 11.97 -13.94
C PRO A 105 -3.93 12.62 -14.06
N ALA A 106 -3.40 12.72 -15.28
CA ALA A 106 -2.04 13.20 -15.52
C ALA A 106 -1.73 14.58 -14.89
N ARG A 107 -2.72 15.48 -14.88
CA ARG A 107 -2.60 16.82 -14.26
C ARG A 107 -2.38 16.82 -12.75
N ASP A 108 -2.77 15.75 -12.06
CA ASP A 108 -2.72 15.64 -10.60
C ASP A 108 -1.50 14.80 -10.14
N ARG A 109 -0.62 14.39 -11.07
CA ARG A 109 0.57 13.59 -10.77
C ARG A 109 1.63 14.37 -10.01
N ASP A 110 1.87 15.63 -10.36
CA ASP A 110 2.83 16.47 -9.65
C ASP A 110 2.40 16.66 -8.19
N PHE A 111 1.10 16.88 -7.96
CA PHE A 111 0.53 16.94 -6.62
C PHE A 111 0.71 15.64 -5.82
N LEU A 112 0.56 14.48 -6.47
CA LEU A 112 0.84 13.17 -5.86
C LEU A 112 2.33 12.98 -5.57
N ASP A 113 3.21 13.43 -6.46
CA ASP A 113 4.65 13.31 -6.29
C ASP A 113 5.17 14.18 -5.12
N GLU A 114 4.61 15.36 -4.94
CA GLU A 114 4.87 16.25 -3.81
C GLU A 114 4.29 15.71 -2.50
N GLY A 115 3.03 15.29 -2.50
CA GLY A 115 2.33 14.86 -1.29
C GLY A 115 2.76 13.49 -0.76
N LEU A 116 3.20 12.59 -1.66
CA LEU A 116 3.75 11.27 -1.32
C LEU A 116 5.19 11.14 -1.84
N ASN A 117 6.06 12.06 -1.42
CA ASN A 117 7.50 11.94 -1.64
C ASN A 117 8.10 10.91 -0.67
N VAL A 118 8.22 9.66 -1.12
CA VAL A 118 8.68 8.54 -0.27
C VAL A 118 10.09 8.77 0.27
N GLU A 119 11.01 9.34 -0.51
CA GLU A 119 12.39 9.59 -0.05
C GLU A 119 12.40 10.59 1.10
N LEU A 120 11.67 11.69 0.95
CA LEU A 120 11.52 12.70 2.01
C LEU A 120 10.82 12.13 3.25
N LEU A 121 9.75 11.35 3.06
CA LEU A 121 9.02 10.72 4.16
C LEU A 121 9.91 9.77 4.96
N ILE A 122 10.71 8.95 4.29
CA ILE A 122 11.65 8.04 4.97
C ILE A 122 12.76 8.82 5.68
N GLN A 123 13.25 9.92 5.11
CA GLN A 123 14.19 10.80 5.82
C GLN A 123 13.59 11.42 7.09
N GLN A 124 12.35 11.91 7.00
CA GLN A 124 11.63 12.46 8.16
C GLN A 124 11.36 11.38 9.21
N PHE A 125 10.97 10.19 8.77
CA PHE A 125 10.72 9.04 9.64
C PHE A 125 11.98 8.63 10.38
N ASN A 126 13.11 8.51 9.67
CA ASN A 126 14.42 8.18 10.23
C ASN A 126 14.89 9.17 11.29
N ARG A 127 14.45 10.43 11.21
CA ARG A 127 14.78 11.52 12.15
C ARG A 127 13.72 11.72 13.24
N GLY A 128 12.64 10.94 13.23
CA GLY A 128 11.55 11.06 14.21
C GLY A 128 10.71 12.33 14.06
N ILE A 129 10.68 12.94 12.87
CA ILE A 129 9.94 14.19 12.59
C ILE A 129 8.87 14.02 11.51
N ALA A 130 8.55 12.78 11.13
CA ALA A 130 7.48 12.51 10.17
C ALA A 130 6.10 12.83 10.77
N ASP A 131 5.33 13.65 10.05
CA ASP A 131 3.95 13.97 10.41
C ASP A 131 2.99 12.95 9.78
N LEU A 132 2.77 11.83 10.48
CA LEU A 132 1.92 10.74 10.01
C LEU A 132 0.43 11.12 9.97
N GLU A 133 0.00 12.02 10.85
CA GLU A 133 -1.36 12.55 10.87
C GLU A 133 -1.65 13.34 9.59
N LYS A 134 -0.73 14.23 9.20
CA LYS A 134 -0.82 15.00 7.96
C LYS A 134 -0.78 14.08 6.74
N LEU A 135 0.09 13.07 6.73
CA LEU A 135 0.15 12.08 5.65
C LEU A 135 -1.17 11.31 5.53
N ALA A 136 -1.73 10.83 6.64
CA ALA A 136 -2.98 10.09 6.67
C ALA A 136 -4.16 10.94 6.19
N SER A 137 -4.24 12.20 6.64
CA SER A 137 -5.27 13.15 6.20
C SER A 137 -5.18 13.45 4.70
N TRP A 138 -3.96 13.66 4.19
CA TRP A 138 -3.71 13.89 2.77
C TRP A 138 -4.08 12.66 1.93
N LEU A 139 -3.66 11.45 2.33
CA LEU A 139 -4.03 10.19 1.67
C LEU A 139 -5.55 9.99 1.64
N SER A 140 -6.22 10.26 2.77
CA SER A 140 -7.68 10.18 2.87
C SER A 140 -8.36 11.11 1.85
N SER A 141 -7.86 12.33 1.72
CA SER A 141 -8.39 13.34 0.79
C SER A 141 -8.20 12.91 -0.67
N VAL A 142 -7.00 12.43 -1.03
CA VAL A 142 -6.71 11.93 -2.38
C VAL A 142 -7.60 10.73 -2.74
N LEU A 143 -7.73 9.76 -1.82
CA LEU A 143 -8.56 8.58 -2.07
C LEU A 143 -10.03 8.95 -2.23
N LYS A 144 -10.59 9.82 -1.37
CA LYS A 144 -11.99 10.28 -1.50
C LYS A 144 -12.23 11.06 -2.79
N LEU A 145 -11.23 11.79 -3.28
CA LEU A 145 -11.34 12.56 -4.52
C LEU A 145 -11.34 11.68 -5.78
N HIS A 146 -10.53 10.62 -5.80
CA HIS A 146 -10.29 9.80 -7.01
C HIS A 146 -10.96 8.42 -6.97
N CYS A 147 -11.50 7.99 -5.83
CA CYS A 147 -12.21 6.71 -5.69
C CYS A 147 -13.74 6.89 -5.70
N ALA A 148 -14.47 5.78 -5.81
CA ALA A 148 -15.92 5.77 -5.71
C ALA A 148 -16.38 6.08 -4.26
N PRO A 149 -17.43 6.90 -4.06
CA PRO A 149 -17.90 7.34 -2.73
C PRO A 149 -18.24 6.20 -1.76
N MET A 150 -18.63 5.03 -2.28
CA MET A 150 -18.90 3.84 -1.47
C MET A 150 -17.69 3.37 -0.63
N ARG A 151 -16.48 3.84 -0.94
CA ARG A 151 -15.24 3.52 -0.22
C ARG A 151 -14.91 4.51 0.90
N ASP A 152 -15.63 5.62 1.01
CA ASP A 152 -15.28 6.73 1.91
C ASP A 152 -15.29 6.33 3.39
N GLU A 153 -16.17 5.42 3.79
CA GLU A 153 -16.21 4.88 5.15
C GLU A 153 -14.90 4.15 5.50
N TRP A 154 -14.40 3.31 4.58
CA TRP A 154 -13.16 2.55 4.78
C TRP A 154 -11.94 3.47 4.76
N VAL A 155 -11.96 4.49 3.91
CA VAL A 155 -10.92 5.54 3.88
C VAL A 155 -10.93 6.37 5.17
N GLY A 156 -12.12 6.58 5.76
CA GLY A 156 -12.28 7.20 7.07
C GLY A 156 -11.72 6.33 8.20
N GLU A 157 -11.94 5.01 8.14
CA GLU A 157 -11.34 4.07 9.09
C GLU A 157 -9.82 4.06 9.00
N MET A 158 -9.27 3.95 7.80
CA MET A 158 -7.83 4.02 7.56
C MET A 158 -7.20 5.28 8.19
N TYR A 159 -7.85 6.44 8.01
CA TYR A 159 -7.39 7.68 8.62
C TYR A 159 -7.41 7.60 10.16
N ARG A 160 -8.50 7.11 10.75
CA ARG A 160 -8.61 6.96 12.22
C ARG A 160 -7.55 6.04 12.80
N GLU A 161 -7.31 4.89 12.17
CA GLU A 161 -6.30 3.92 12.63
C GLU A 161 -4.89 4.52 12.58
N LEU A 162 -4.53 5.18 11.48
CA LEU A 162 -3.22 5.85 11.35
C LEU A 162 -3.05 6.98 12.37
N SER A 163 -4.10 7.79 12.57
CA SER A 163 -4.12 8.86 13.57
C SER A 163 -3.98 8.35 15.00
N ASN A 164 -4.70 7.26 15.33
CA ASN A 164 -4.65 6.63 16.64
C ASN A 164 -3.28 6.02 16.91
N GLY A 165 -2.72 5.28 15.93
CA GLY A 165 -1.38 4.70 16.03
C GLY A 165 -0.31 5.76 16.28
N ASN A 166 -0.37 6.89 15.57
CA ASN A 166 0.56 8.01 15.76
C ASN A 166 0.45 8.67 17.15
N ARG A 167 -0.76 8.78 17.72
CA ARG A 167 -0.96 9.40 19.05
C ARG A 167 -0.58 8.47 20.20
N ASN A 168 -0.81 7.17 20.03
CA ASN A 168 -0.63 6.18 21.09
C ASN A 168 0.71 5.45 21.01
N ASN A 169 1.51 5.70 19.96
CA ASN A 169 2.72 4.92 19.63
C ASN A 169 2.43 3.42 19.51
N ASP A 170 1.30 3.08 18.90
CA ASP A 170 0.93 1.69 18.63
C ASP A 170 1.66 1.21 17.36
N ILE A 171 2.36 0.08 17.46
CA ILE A 171 3.17 -0.52 16.37
C ILE A 171 2.51 -1.80 15.89
#